data_AF-A0A849PXW9-F1
#
_entry.id   AF-A0A849PXW9-F1
#
_cell.length_a   1.000
_cell.length_b   1.000
_cell.length_c   1.000
_cell.angle_alpha   90.00
_cell.angle_beta   90.00
_cell.angle_gamma   90.00
#
_symmetry.space_group_name_H-M   'P 1'
#
loop_
_entity.id
_entity.type
_entity.pdbx_description
1 polymer ?
#
loop_
_entity_poly.entity_id
_entity_poly.type
_entity_poly.pdbx_seq_one_letter_code
_entity_poly.pdbx_strand_id
1 'polypeptide(L)'
;MVKQVRPGLCITRENPAKIRSKYNITKTPIVWLTKAKGSECPSVDPAELFKLHPTIDNFIKKVDDGIVLIDSLEYLILENDLRSVIKFMEQTNDSIMASDSRLILQIDPLIFDTKDHHLLKRWMRSLTEEDNYNV
;
A
#
# COMPACT_ATOMS: atom_id res chain seq x y z
N MET A 1 -4.10 -19.18 22.43
CA MET A 1 -4.24 -18.54 21.10
C MET A 1 -3.04 -17.66 20.87
N VAL A 2 -2.11 -18.08 20.01
CA VAL A 2 -0.99 -17.24 19.60
C VAL A 2 -1.56 -16.20 18.63
N LYS A 3 -1.44 -14.90 18.93
CA LYS A 3 -1.67 -13.85 17.92
C LYS A 3 -0.71 -14.14 16.77
N GLN A 4 -1.20 -14.64 15.65
CA GLN A 4 -0.39 -14.73 14.44
C GLN A 4 -0.01 -13.30 14.05
N VAL A 5 1.25 -12.95 14.27
CA VAL A 5 1.80 -11.67 13.81
C VAL A 5 2.02 -11.82 12.32
N ARG A 6 1.08 -11.32 11.52
CA ARG A 6 1.20 -11.31 10.07
C ARG A 6 2.31 -10.33 9.65
N PRO A 7 3.21 -10.74 8.75
CA PRO A 7 4.21 -9.83 8.21
C PRO A 7 3.50 -8.72 7.43
N GLY A 8 3.91 -7.47 7.67
CA GLY A 8 3.34 -6.31 7.01
C GLY A 8 4.37 -5.55 6.19
N LEU A 9 3.93 -4.87 5.15
CA LEU A 9 4.67 -3.83 4.42
C LEU A 9 3.81 -2.56 4.42
N CYS A 10 4.37 -1.44 4.84
CA CYS A 10 3.68 -0.16 4.82
C CYS A 10 4.34 0.79 3.81
N ILE A 11 3.56 1.36 2.90
CA ILE A 11 3.98 2.38 1.93
C ILE A 11 3.21 3.65 2.26
N THR A 12 3.93 4.72 2.57
CA THR A 12 3.32 5.91 3.19
C THR A 12 4.10 7.19 2.94
N ARG A 13 3.39 8.32 2.89
CA ARG A 13 4.00 9.67 2.87
C ARG A 13 4.43 10.14 4.26
N GLU A 14 3.89 9.54 5.33
CA GLU A 14 4.25 9.92 6.70
C GLU A 14 5.66 9.41 7.05
N ASN A 15 6.41 10.20 7.81
CA ASN A 15 7.77 9.85 8.19
C ASN A 15 7.79 8.52 8.99
N PRO A 16 8.58 7.51 8.59
CA PRO A 16 8.63 6.21 9.26
C PRO A 16 8.89 6.29 10.77
N ALA A 17 9.73 7.22 11.23
CA ALA A 17 10.01 7.40 12.65
C ALA A 17 8.74 7.78 13.44
N LYS A 18 7.87 8.60 12.85
CA LYS A 18 6.59 8.98 13.47
C LYS A 18 5.63 7.79 13.55
N ILE A 19 5.49 7.04 12.47
CA ILE A 19 4.65 5.82 12.43
C ILE A 19 5.13 4.80 13.46
N ARG A 20 6.43 4.53 13.49
CA ARG A 20 7.02 3.58 14.45
C ARG A 20 6.72 3.98 15.88
N SER A 21 6.90 5.26 16.22
CA SER A 21 6.59 5.78 17.56
C SER A 21 5.10 5.73 17.89
N LYS A 22 4.23 6.07 16.93
CA LYS A 22 2.78 6.18 17.14
C LYS A 22 2.10 4.82 17.31
N TYR A 23 2.52 3.82 16.54
CA TYR A 23 1.87 2.50 16.50
C TYR A 23 2.71 1.40 17.15
N ASN A 24 3.86 1.74 17.72
CA ASN A 24 4.81 0.80 18.35
C ASN A 24 5.25 -0.33 17.39
N ILE A 25 5.42 0.00 16.11
CA ILE A 25 5.78 -0.95 15.04
C ILE A 25 7.30 -1.01 14.92
N THR A 26 7.88 -2.17 15.23
CA THR A 26 9.34 -2.35 15.24
C THR A 26 9.87 -3.13 14.03
N LYS A 27 9.14 -4.15 13.56
CA LYS A 27 9.65 -5.11 12.56
C LYS A 27 9.12 -4.91 11.15
N THR A 28 7.93 -4.33 10.99
CA THR A 28 7.33 -4.08 9.67
C THR A 28 8.22 -3.12 8.87
N PRO A 29 8.65 -3.51 7.65
CA PRO A 29 9.25 -2.59 6.69
C PRO A 29 8.28 -1.44 6.37
N ILE A 30 8.83 -0.22 6.34
CA ILE A 30 8.10 0.99 5.95
C ILE A 30 8.87 1.63 4.80
N VAL A 31 8.20 1.80 3.67
CA VAL A 31 8.70 2.52 2.49
C VAL A 31 8.15 3.93 2.56
N TRP A 32 9.06 4.90 2.68
CA TRP A 32 8.69 6.30 2.76
C TRP A 32 8.58 6.91 1.36
N LEU A 33 7.39 7.39 1.00
CA LEU A 33 7.15 8.19 -0.20
C LEU A 33 7.64 9.61 0.05
N THR A 34 8.84 9.94 -0.45
CA THR A 34 9.46 11.25 -0.25
C THR A 34 10.43 11.61 -1.36
N LYS A 35 10.47 12.90 -1.70
CA LYS A 35 11.48 13.48 -2.60
C LYS A 35 12.79 13.81 -1.88
N ALA A 36 12.81 13.73 -0.55
CA ALA A 36 14.00 14.02 0.25
C ALA A 36 15.04 12.91 0.03
N LYS A 37 16.22 13.31 -0.48
CA LYS A 37 17.35 12.39 -0.66
C LYS A 37 18.10 12.21 0.66
N GLY A 38 18.72 11.04 0.83
CA GLY A 38 19.61 10.76 1.96
C GLY A 38 18.91 10.38 3.27
N SER A 39 17.67 9.90 3.21
CA SER A 39 17.04 9.29 4.38
C SER A 39 17.68 7.93 4.68
N GLU A 40 17.93 7.62 5.95
CA GLU A 40 18.41 6.30 6.37
C GLU A 40 17.34 5.21 6.26
N CYS A 41 16.09 5.60 6.03
CA CYS A 41 14.97 4.69 5.83
C CYS A 41 14.82 4.33 4.35
N PRO A 42 14.30 3.13 4.03
CA PRO A 42 13.87 2.81 2.68
C PRO A 42 12.87 3.87 2.18
N SER A 43 13.21 4.54 1.08
CA SER A 43 12.40 5.61 0.51
C SER A 43 12.28 5.47 -1.00
N VAL A 44 11.14 5.88 -1.53
CA VAL A 44 10.86 5.95 -2.97
C VAL A 44 10.36 7.35 -3.29
N ASP A 45 10.91 7.96 -4.34
CA ASP A 45 10.32 9.18 -4.88
C ASP A 45 8.94 8.82 -5.45
N PRO A 46 7.86 9.50 -5.04
CA PRO A 46 6.52 9.22 -5.55
C PRO A 46 6.40 9.31 -7.08
N ALA A 47 7.26 10.09 -7.76
CA ALA A 47 7.30 10.14 -9.24
C ALA A 47 7.97 8.90 -9.85
N GLU A 48 8.67 8.08 -9.06
CA GLU A 48 9.27 6.82 -9.46
C GLU A 48 8.31 5.64 -9.19
N LEU A 49 7.05 5.77 -9.61
CA LEU A 49 5.98 4.78 -9.42
C LEU A 49 6.40 3.36 -9.80
N PHE A 50 7.22 3.22 -10.85
CA PHE A 50 7.75 1.96 -11.35
C PHE A 50 8.57 1.15 -10.31
N LYS A 51 9.05 1.78 -9.22
CA LYS A 51 9.77 1.10 -8.14
C LYS A 51 8.85 0.44 -7.11
N LEU A 52 7.59 0.89 -7.00
CA LEU A 52 6.68 0.40 -5.97
C LEU A 52 6.23 -1.04 -6.23
N HIS A 53 5.83 -1.38 -7.46
CA HIS A 53 5.34 -2.73 -7.75
C HIS A 53 6.43 -3.80 -7.50
N PRO A 54 7.67 -3.67 -8.00
CA PRO A 54 8.73 -4.62 -7.65
C PRO A 54 9.01 -4.71 -6.15
N THR A 55 8.85 -3.61 -5.40
CA THR A 55 9.01 -3.60 -3.94
C THR A 55 7.93 -4.44 -3.26
N ILE A 56 6.67 -4.29 -3.69
CA ILE A 56 5.53 -5.07 -3.19
C ILE A 56 5.67 -6.53 -3.59
N ASP A 57 5.96 -6.81 -4.86
CA ASP A 57 6.10 -8.15 -5.41
C ASP A 57 7.23 -8.95 -4.71
N ASN A 58 8.36 -8.29 -4.45
CA ASN A 58 9.45 -8.88 -3.68
C ASN A 58 9.08 -9.18 -2.21
N PHE A 59 8.18 -8.40 -1.62
CA PHE A 59 7.71 -8.64 -0.25
C PHE A 59 6.76 -9.85 -0.22
N ILE A 60 5.72 -9.86 -1.05
CA ILE A 60 4.70 -10.92 -1.05
C ILE A 60 5.29 -12.29 -1.42
N LYS A 61 6.37 -12.34 -2.22
CA LYS A 61 7.08 -13.59 -2.55
C LYS A 61 7.89 -14.18 -1.39
N LYS A 62 8.15 -13.41 -0.35
CA LYS A 62 9.01 -13.81 0.80
C LYS A 62 8.21 -14.15 2.03
N VAL A 63 6.90 -13.96 2.01
CA VAL A 63 6.04 -14.07 3.19
C VAL A 63 4.78 -14.86 2.86
N ASP A 64 4.36 -15.68 3.82
CA ASP A 64 3.03 -16.29 3.79
C ASP A 64 2.05 -15.36 4.50
N ASP A 65 0.84 -15.19 3.96
CA ASP A 65 -0.26 -14.41 4.57
C ASP A 65 0.11 -12.93 4.88
N GLY A 66 0.88 -12.29 4.00
CA GLY A 66 1.37 -10.92 4.16
C GLY A 66 0.29 -9.83 4.02
N ILE A 67 0.50 -8.68 4.65
CA ILE A 67 -0.38 -7.51 4.52
C ILE A 67 0.41 -6.34 3.93
N VAL A 68 -0.04 -5.80 2.81
CA VAL A 68 0.51 -4.59 2.19
C VAL A 68 -0.47 -3.45 2.43
N LEU A 69 0.01 -2.35 3.04
CA LEU A 69 -0.76 -1.13 3.25
C LEU A 69 -0.19 -0.01 2.40
N ILE A 70 -1.05 0.67 1.63
CA ILE A 70 -0.73 1.93 0.94
C ILE A 70 -1.72 2.99 1.43
N ASP A 71 -1.23 3.99 2.17
CA ASP A 71 -2.10 4.99 2.83
C ASP A 71 -2.19 6.34 2.10
N SER A 72 -1.39 6.52 1.04
CA SER A 72 -1.17 7.81 0.40
C SER A 72 -1.33 7.71 -1.13
N LEU A 73 -2.38 7.04 -1.59
CA LEU A 73 -2.63 6.88 -3.04
C LEU A 73 -2.83 8.23 -3.72
N GLU A 74 -3.46 9.17 -3.02
CA GLU A 74 -3.59 10.60 -3.33
C GLU A 74 -2.25 11.19 -3.77
N TYR A 75 -1.19 10.87 -3.04
CA TYR A 75 0.13 11.41 -3.36
C TYR A 75 0.66 10.85 -4.66
N LEU A 76 0.48 9.55 -4.89
CA LEU A 76 0.91 8.92 -6.13
C LEU A 76 0.16 9.51 -7.33
N ILE A 77 -1.14 9.80 -7.18
CA ILE A 77 -1.95 10.46 -8.22
C ILE A 77 -1.57 11.93 -8.42
N LEU A 78 -1.11 12.63 -7.38
CA LEU A 78 -0.64 14.01 -7.53
C LEU A 78 0.70 14.11 -8.28
N GLU A 79 1.53 13.08 -8.18
CA GLU A 79 2.88 13.06 -8.76
C GLU A 79 2.96 12.30 -10.10
N ASN A 80 1.92 11.55 -10.45
CA ASN A 80 1.83 10.75 -11.67
C ASN A 80 0.45 10.94 -12.32
N ASP A 81 0.29 10.61 -13.59
CA ASP A 81 -1.05 10.60 -14.18
C ASP A 81 -1.92 9.47 -13.61
N LEU A 82 -3.22 9.72 -13.47
CA LEU A 82 -4.18 8.78 -12.89
C LEU A 82 -4.15 7.39 -13.57
N ARG A 83 -3.98 7.36 -14.89
CA ARG A 83 -3.96 6.12 -15.67
C ARG A 83 -2.74 5.26 -15.32
N SER A 84 -1.57 5.86 -15.12
CA SER A 84 -0.38 5.16 -14.63
C SER A 84 -0.59 4.57 -13.24
N VAL A 85 -1.25 5.29 -12.33
CA VAL A 85 -1.57 4.77 -11.00
C VAL A 85 -2.57 3.62 -11.06
N ILE A 86 -3.62 3.72 -11.88
CA ILE A 86 -4.59 2.63 -12.08
C ILE A 86 -3.89 1.37 -12.62
N LYS A 87 -3.01 1.50 -13.62
CA LYS A 87 -2.22 0.37 -14.14
C LYS A 87 -1.31 -0.25 -13.08
N PHE A 88 -0.69 0.58 -12.25
CA PHE A 88 0.10 0.10 -11.12
C PHE A 88 -0.77 -0.69 -10.12
N MET A 89 -1.98 -0.21 -9.83
CA MET A 89 -2.93 -0.92 -8.97
C MET A 89 -3.41 -2.24 -9.59
N GLU A 90 -3.72 -2.27 -10.89
CA GLU A 90 -4.06 -3.48 -11.64
C GLU A 90 -2.95 -4.52 -11.52
N GLN A 91 -1.72 -4.13 -11.87
CA GLN A 91 -0.55 -5.01 -11.82
C GLN A 91 -0.28 -5.52 -10.40
N THR A 92 -0.42 -4.65 -9.40
CA THR A 92 -0.25 -5.04 -7.99
C THR A 92 -1.36 -5.97 -7.53
N ASN A 93 -2.60 -5.73 -7.93
CA ASN A 93 -3.73 -6.59 -7.63
C ASN A 93 -3.55 -7.99 -8.22
N ASP A 94 -3.08 -8.11 -9.47
CA ASP A 94 -2.79 -9.40 -10.10
C ASP A 94 -1.77 -10.22 -9.30
N SER A 95 -0.69 -9.59 -8.84
CA SER A 95 0.30 -10.22 -7.96
C SER A 95 -0.28 -10.63 -6.61
N ILE A 96 -1.16 -9.80 -6.03
CA ILE A 96 -1.82 -10.09 -4.75
C ILE A 96 -2.78 -11.27 -4.89
N MET A 97 -3.60 -11.30 -5.95
CA MET A 97 -4.55 -12.39 -6.24
C MET A 97 -3.86 -13.73 -6.51
N ALA A 98 -2.60 -13.72 -6.96
CA ALA A 98 -1.78 -14.90 -7.15
C ALA A 98 -1.06 -15.36 -5.86
N SER A 99 -1.31 -14.71 -4.72
CA SER A 99 -0.67 -14.97 -3.44
C SER A 99 -1.69 -15.10 -2.30
N ASP A 100 -1.24 -15.54 -1.12
CA ASP A 100 -2.05 -15.51 0.11
C ASP A 100 -2.02 -14.14 0.82
N SER A 101 -1.39 -13.13 0.20
CA SER A 101 -1.27 -11.79 0.77
C SER A 101 -2.53 -10.94 0.52
N ARG A 102 -2.66 -9.85 1.28
CA ARG A 102 -3.74 -8.86 1.14
C ARG A 102 -3.18 -7.47 0.91
N LEU A 103 -3.87 -6.70 0.08
CA LEU A 103 -3.60 -5.28 -0.15
C LEU A 103 -4.70 -4.45 0.51
N ILE A 104 -4.30 -3.48 1.32
CA ILE A 104 -5.15 -2.48 1.94
C ILE A 104 -4.76 -1.13 1.36
N LEU A 105 -5.74 -0.44 0.77
CA LEU A 105 -5.55 0.89 0.20
C LEU A 105 -6.42 1.88 0.96
N GLN A 106 -5.82 2.99 1.37
CA GLN A 106 -6.57 4.17 1.79
C GLN A 106 -6.77 5.05 0.56
N ILE A 107 -8.04 5.38 0.28
CA ILE A 107 -8.44 6.13 -0.89
C ILE A 107 -9.55 7.11 -0.50
N ASP A 108 -9.41 8.38 -0.87
CA ASP A 108 -10.54 9.30 -0.95
C ASP A 108 -11.33 9.06 -2.25
N PRO A 109 -12.61 8.63 -2.17
CA PRO A 109 -13.43 8.30 -3.34
C PRO A 109 -13.67 9.49 -4.27
N LEU A 110 -13.47 10.74 -3.80
CA LEU A 110 -13.66 11.95 -4.62
C LEU A 110 -12.57 12.16 -5.68
N ILE A 111 -11.47 11.41 -5.62
CA ILE A 111 -10.33 11.55 -6.53
C ILE A 111 -10.58 10.86 -7.87
N PHE A 112 -11.47 9.87 -7.88
CA PHE A 112 -11.78 9.09 -9.06
C PHE A 112 -13.07 9.59 -9.71
N ASP A 113 -13.11 9.56 -11.04
CA ASP A 113 -14.38 9.71 -11.74
C ASP A 113 -15.29 8.50 -11.45
N THR A 114 -16.58 8.61 -11.81
CA THR A 114 -17.53 7.53 -11.54
C THR A 114 -17.12 6.19 -12.16
N LYS A 115 -16.47 6.19 -13.33
CA LYS A 115 -16.08 4.95 -14.02
C LYS A 115 -14.89 4.30 -13.34
N ASP A 116 -13.86 5.07 -13.01
CA ASP A 116 -12.64 4.58 -12.36
C ASP A 116 -12.96 4.09 -10.94
N HIS A 117 -13.81 4.80 -10.21
CA HIS A 117 -14.30 4.36 -8.91
C HIS A 117 -15.07 3.02 -8.99
N HIS A 118 -15.90 2.83 -10.03
CA HIS A 118 -16.58 1.55 -10.25
C HIS A 118 -15.62 0.41 -10.58
N LEU A 119 -14.54 0.66 -11.34
CA LEU A 119 -13.51 -0.33 -11.62
C LEU A 119 -12.78 -0.75 -10.33
N LEU A 120 -12.38 0.23 -9.51
CA LEU A 120 -11.72 -0.03 -8.23
C LEU A 120 -12.59 -0.85 -7.27
N LYS A 121 -13.88 -0.51 -7.15
CA LYS A 121 -14.85 -1.31 -6.36
C LYS A 121 -15.07 -2.72 -6.90
N ARG A 122 -14.79 -2.98 -8.17
CA ARG A 122 -14.87 -4.33 -8.74
C ARG A 122 -13.69 -5.20 -8.32
N TRP A 123 -12.50 -4.61 -8.18
CA TRP A 123 -11.29 -5.33 -7.76
C TRP A 123 -11.21 -5.47 -6.24
N MET A 124 -11.72 -4.49 -5.50
CA MET A 124 -11.51 -4.37 -4.06
C MET A 124 -12.81 -4.51 -3.29
N ARG A 125 -12.73 -5.21 -2.16
CA ARG A 125 -13.76 -5.13 -1.13
C ARG A 125 -13.52 -3.88 -0.28
N SER A 126 -14.56 -3.06 -0.12
CA SER A 126 -14.53 -1.96 0.85
C SER A 126 -14.49 -2.54 2.26
N LEU A 127 -13.55 -2.08 3.08
CA LEU A 127 -13.55 -2.34 4.53
C LEU A 127 -14.40 -1.25 5.20
N THR A 128 -15.49 -1.64 5.86
CA THR A 128 -16.25 -0.73 6.74
C THR A 128 -15.92 -1.02 8.20
N GLU A 129 -16.31 -0.15 9.13
CA GLU A 129 -16.01 -0.31 10.57
C GLU A 129 -16.51 -1.65 11.17
N GLU A 130 -17.46 -2.32 10.50
CA GLU A 130 -18.00 -3.63 10.87
C GLU A 130 -17.04 -4.80 10.54
N ASP A 131 -16.08 -4.62 9.63
CA ASP A 131 -15.12 -5.66 9.22
C ASP A 131 -13.94 -5.83 10.22
N ASN A 132 -13.85 -4.98 11.25
CA ASN A 132 -12.74 -4.93 12.23
C ASN A 132 -12.55 -6.21 13.08
N TYR A 133 -13.44 -7.20 12.97
CA TYR A 133 -13.34 -8.46 13.71
C TYR A 133 -12.69 -9.62 12.93
N ASN A 134 -12.40 -9.45 11.62
CA ASN A 134 -11.92 -10.54 10.77
C ASN A 134 -10.73 -10.18 9.85
N VAL A 135 -10.07 -9.04 10.05
CA VAL A 135 -8.81 -8.70 9.34
C VAL A 135 -7.61 -9.19 10.10
#